data_AF-A0A917HQ87-F1
#
_entry.id   AF-A0A917HQ87-F1
#
_cell.length_a   1.000
_cell.length_b   1.000
_cell.length_c   1.000
_cell.angle_alpha   90.00
_cell.angle_beta   90.00
_cell.angle_gamma   90.00
#
_symmetry.space_group_name_H-M   'P 1'
#
loop_
_entity.id
_entity.type
_entity.pdbx_description
1 polymer ?
#
loop_
_entity_poly.entity_id
_entity_poly.type
_entity_poly.pdbx_seq_one_letter_code
_entity_poly.pdbx_strand_id
1 'polypeptide(L)'
;MAQQQNPQVQQAVQAAEQAQQAVQQAQASADPQQLQQAQQQLQQAQTTLQNAQNQAGTAAQQDPQLQQAQQQLQQAQQAQQNQATQQTQQNNQQQ
;
A
#
# COMPACT_ATOMS: atom_id res chain seq x y z
N MET A 1 3.36 25.50 14.60
CA MET A 1 4.09 25.15 13.36
C MET A 1 3.06 24.69 12.35
N ALA A 2 2.80 25.48 11.32
CA ALA A 2 1.83 25.15 10.29
C ALA A 2 2.45 24.06 9.40
N GLN A 3 2.03 22.82 9.63
CA GLN A 3 2.17 21.74 8.66
C GLN A 3 1.49 22.24 7.38
N GLN A 4 2.26 22.68 6.41
CA GLN A 4 1.74 22.93 5.06
C GLN A 4 1.36 21.55 4.52
N GLN A 5 0.13 21.14 4.82
CA GLN A 5 -0.46 19.92 4.33
C GLN A 5 -0.54 20.06 2.81
N ASN A 6 0.47 19.53 2.12
CA ASN A 6 0.42 19.47 0.67
C ASN A 6 -0.79 18.59 0.33
N PRO A 7 -1.78 19.08 -0.43
CA PRO A 7 -3.00 18.32 -0.71
C PRO A 7 -2.69 16.97 -1.38
N GLN A 8 -1.57 16.88 -2.09
CA GLN A 8 -1.07 15.65 -2.70
C GLN A 8 -0.54 14.64 -1.68
N VAL A 9 0.07 15.10 -0.59
CA VAL A 9 0.49 14.24 0.52
C VAL A 9 -0.74 13.63 1.17
N GLN A 10 -1.75 14.44 1.46
CA GLN A 10 -3.03 13.96 2.00
C GLN A 10 -3.68 12.90 1.10
N GLN A 11 -3.66 13.14 -0.21
CA GLN A 11 -4.22 12.20 -1.18
C GLN A 11 -3.44 10.88 -1.23
N ALA A 12 -2.12 10.94 -1.12
CA ALA A 12 -1.27 9.75 -1.05
C ALA A 12 -1.48 8.96 0.24
N VAL A 13 -1.62 9.64 1.38
CA VAL A 13 -1.89 9.02 2.68
C VAL A 13 -3.23 8.29 2.65
N GLN A 14 -4.29 8.95 2.17
CA GLN A 14 -5.60 8.30 2.03
C GLN A 14 -5.56 7.08 1.10
N ALA A 15 -4.84 7.16 -0.02
CA ALA A 15 -4.70 6.03 -0.93
C ALA A 15 -3.95 4.86 -0.26
N ALA A 16 -2.91 5.16 0.52
CA ALA A 16 -2.16 4.16 1.27
C ALA A 16 -3.00 3.47 2.35
N GLU A 17 -3.78 4.23 3.12
CA GLU A 17 -4.69 3.68 4.14
C GLU A 17 -5.76 2.77 3.53
N GLN A 18 -6.35 3.18 2.40
CA GLN A 18 -7.33 2.37 1.67
C GLN A 18 -6.70 1.07 1.16
N ALA A 19 -5.52 1.16 0.53
CA ALA A 19 -4.80 -0.01 0.06
C ALA A 19 -4.44 -0.98 1.19
N GLN A 20 -3.99 -0.45 2.34
CA GLN A 20 -3.65 -1.27 3.51
C GLN A 20 -4.88 -2.01 4.05
N GLN A 21 -6.04 -1.33 4.14
CA GLN A 21 -7.28 -1.97 4.58
C GLN A 21 -7.75 -3.04 3.59
N ALA A 22 -7.69 -2.77 2.29
CA ALA A 22 -8.06 -3.74 1.26
C ALA A 22 -7.15 -4.97 1.31
N VAL A 23 -5.84 -4.79 1.49
CA VAL A 23 -4.90 -5.92 1.62
C VAL A 23 -5.20 -6.72 2.89
N GLN A 24 -5.43 -6.06 4.03
CA GLN A 24 -5.78 -6.78 5.26
C GLN A 24 -7.10 -7.55 5.13
N GLN A 25 -8.14 -6.97 4.55
CA GLN A 25 -9.39 -7.66 4.31
C GLN A 25 -9.22 -8.83 3.35
N ALA A 26 -8.50 -8.64 2.25
CA ALA A 26 -8.19 -9.69 1.29
C ALA A 26 -7.41 -10.83 1.95
N GLN A 27 -6.41 -10.49 2.77
CA GLN A 27 -5.62 -11.47 3.51
C GLN A 27 -6.45 -12.24 4.54
N ALA A 28 -7.32 -11.55 5.27
CA ALA A 28 -8.20 -12.16 6.25
C ALA A 28 -9.25 -13.07 5.60
N SER A 29 -9.73 -12.69 4.42
CA SER A 29 -10.70 -13.48 3.64
C SER A 29 -10.05 -14.65 2.89
N ALA A 30 -8.72 -14.64 2.73
CA ALA A 30 -7.96 -15.53 1.85
C ALA A 30 -8.54 -15.61 0.42
N ASP A 31 -9.20 -14.53 -0.01
CA ASP A 31 -9.94 -14.49 -1.27
C ASP A 31 -9.03 -13.92 -2.37
N PRO A 32 -8.67 -14.73 -3.39
CA PRO A 32 -7.76 -14.29 -4.44
C PRO A 32 -8.31 -13.12 -5.26
N GLN A 33 -9.63 -13.00 -5.40
CA GLN A 33 -10.21 -11.86 -6.13
C GLN A 33 -10.07 -10.55 -5.34
N GLN A 34 -10.34 -10.60 -4.03
CA GLN A 34 -10.13 -9.43 -3.17
C GLN A 34 -8.65 -9.04 -3.14
N LEU A 35 -7.76 -10.03 -3.14
CA LEU A 35 -6.33 -9.79 -3.13
C LEU A 35 -5.86 -9.12 -4.42
N GLN A 36 -6.36 -9.55 -5.57
CA GLN A 36 -6.08 -8.90 -6.84
C GLN A 36 -6.60 -7.46 -6.88
N GLN A 37 -7.77 -7.20 -6.28
CA GLN A 37 -8.33 -5.85 -6.19
C GLN A 37 -7.51 -4.95 -5.25
N ALA A 38 -7.11 -5.49 -4.09
CA ALA A 38 -6.22 -4.82 -3.15
C ALA A 38 -4.83 -4.54 -3.77
N GLN A 39 -4.33 -5.44 -4.62
CA GLN A 39 -3.08 -5.26 -5.35
C GLN A 39 -3.13 -4.04 -6.28
N GLN A 40 -4.24 -3.86 -7.00
CA GLN A 40 -4.44 -2.67 -7.83
C GLN A 40 -4.49 -1.39 -7.00
N GLN A 41 -5.22 -1.39 -5.88
CA GLN A 41 -5.27 -0.22 -5.00
C GLN A 41 -3.89 0.11 -4.42
N LEU A 42 -3.13 -0.90 -4.02
CA LEU A 42 -1.77 -0.73 -3.49
C LEU A 42 -0.81 -0.17 -4.55
N GLN A 43 -0.91 -0.63 -5.79
CA GLN A 43 -0.11 -0.09 -6.88
C GLN A 43 -0.48 1.36 -7.19
N GLN A 44 -1.76 1.68 -7.22
CA GLN A 44 -2.25 3.05 -7.42
C GLN A 44 -1.78 3.98 -6.29
N ALA A 45 -1.87 3.53 -5.03
CA ALA A 45 -1.40 4.27 -3.87
C ALA A 45 0.12 4.52 -3.91
N GLN A 46 0.91 3.54 -4.34
CA GLN A 46 2.35 3.72 -4.57
C GLN A 46 2.64 4.79 -5.63
N THR A 47 1.93 4.77 -6.76
CA THR A 47 2.10 5.80 -7.80
C THR A 47 1.72 7.18 -7.27
N THR A 48 0.62 7.30 -6.52
CA THR A 48 0.20 8.56 -5.91
C THR A 48 1.23 9.07 -4.90
N LEU A 49 1.77 8.19 -4.05
CA LEU A 49 2.81 8.51 -3.08
C LEU A 49 4.09 9.00 -3.77
N GLN A 50 4.51 8.32 -4.85
CA GLN A 50 5.70 8.71 -5.60
C GLN A 50 5.50 10.03 -6.35
N ASN A 51 4.30 10.29 -6.88
CA ASN A 51 3.95 11.58 -7.46
C ASN A 51 3.93 12.70 -6.42
N ALA A 52 3.38 12.44 -5.23
CA ALA A 52 3.40 13.38 -4.12
C ALA A 52 4.83 13.69 -3.69
N GLN A 53 5.72 12.69 -3.61
CA GLN A 53 7.15 12.89 -3.35
C GLN A 53 7.83 13.74 -4.42
N ASN A 54 7.59 13.43 -5.70
CA ASN A 54 8.19 14.18 -6.80
C ASN A 54 7.73 15.64 -6.83
N GLN A 55 6.46 15.90 -6.56
CA GLN A 55 5.89 17.25 -6.63
C GLN A 55 6.15 18.09 -5.38
N ALA A 56 6.09 17.49 -4.19
CA ALA A 56 6.43 18.19 -2.95
C ALA A 56 7.95 18.26 -2.71
N GLY A 57 8.75 17.48 -3.43
CA GLY A 57 10.20 17.46 -3.34
C GLY A 57 10.68 17.12 -1.92
N THR A 58 11.66 17.88 -1.43
CA THR A 58 12.21 17.71 -0.08
C THR A 58 11.19 17.91 1.05
N ALA A 59 10.09 18.63 0.80
CA ALA A 59 9.03 18.80 1.80
C ALA A 59 8.27 17.50 2.06
N ALA A 60 8.03 16.66 1.05
CA ALA A 60 7.39 15.35 1.25
C ALA A 60 8.28 14.35 1.98
N GLN A 61 9.60 14.44 1.82
CA GLN A 61 10.54 13.58 2.57
C GLN A 61 10.55 13.89 4.07
N GLN A 62 10.27 15.14 4.44
CA GLN A 62 10.16 15.55 5.83
C GLN A 62 8.74 15.40 6.39
N ASP A 63 7.77 15.02 5.55
CA ASP A 63 6.39 14.87 5.98
C ASP A 63 6.19 13.56 6.74
N PRO A 64 5.84 13.60 8.03
CA PRO A 64 5.67 12.41 8.84
C PRO A 64 4.48 11.55 8.39
N GLN A 65 3.43 12.15 7.81
CA GLN A 65 2.30 11.37 7.29
C GLN A 65 2.74 10.57 6.06
N LEU A 66 3.57 11.16 5.21
CA LEU A 66 4.08 10.48 4.03
C LEU A 66 5.03 9.34 4.38
N GLN A 67 5.88 9.51 5.39
CA GLN A 67 6.68 8.41 5.95
C GLN A 67 5.81 7.26 6.47
N GLN A 68 4.73 7.58 7.19
CA GLN A 68 3.81 6.57 7.70
C GLN A 68 3.10 5.81 6.57
N ALA A 69 2.60 6.54 5.55
CA ALA A 69 1.99 5.95 4.38
C ALA A 69 2.96 5.05 3.59
N GLN A 70 4.23 5.45 3.49
CA GLN A 70 5.26 4.65 2.84
C GLN A 70 5.52 3.33 3.58
N GLN A 71 5.58 3.35 4.93
CA GLN A 71 5.68 2.13 5.73
C GLN A 71 4.44 1.22 5.58
N GLN A 72 3.23 1.79 5.60
CA GLN A 72 2.00 1.02 5.42
C GLN A 72 1.96 0.31 4.07
N LEU A 73 2.31 1.04 2.99
CA LEU A 73 2.38 0.45 1.65
C LEU A 73 3.42 -0.66 1.55
N GLN A 74 4.60 -0.46 2.14
CA GLN A 74 5.66 -1.47 2.14
C GLN A 74 5.23 -2.73 2.91
N GLN A 75 4.56 -2.56 4.05
CA GLN A 75 4.04 -3.68 4.83
C GLN A 75 2.95 -4.43 4.08
N ALA A 76 2.00 -3.72 3.46
CA ALA A 76 0.93 -4.33 2.67
C ALA A 76 1.47 -5.04 1.41
N GLN A 77 2.53 -4.52 0.78
CA GLN A 77 3.19 -5.16 -0.35
C GLN A 77 3.88 -6.48 0.06
N GLN A 78 4.57 -6.48 1.20
CA GLN A 78 5.19 -7.68 1.74
C GLN A 78 4.13 -8.73 2.16
N ALA A 79 3.02 -8.26 2.73
CA ALA A 79 1.90 -9.09 3.12
C ALA A 79 1.29 -9.84 1.91
N GLN A 80 1.16 -9.16 0.77
CA GLN A 80 0.76 -9.81 -0.48
C GLN A 80 1.76 -10.84 -1.00
N GLN A 81 3.05 -10.51 -0.99
CA GLN A 81 4.08 -11.42 -1.50
C GLN A 81 4.07 -12.74 -0.74
N ASN A 82 3.93 -12.71 0.59
CA ASN A 82 3.83 -13.91 1.43
C ASN A 82 2.58 -14.76 1.14
N GLN A 83 1.48 -14.17 0.69
CA GLN A 83 0.25 -14.92 0.43
C GLN A 83 0.29 -15.62 -0.93
N ALA A 84 0.87 -14.97 -1.95
CA ALA A 84 1.12 -15.60 -3.25
C ALA A 84 1.99 -16.86 -3.12
N THR A 85 3.03 -16.82 -2.28
CA THR A 85 3.93 -17.98 -2.08
C THR A 85 3.24 -19.14 -1.35
N GLN A 86 2.36 -18.86 -0.39
CA GLN A 86 1.61 -19.92 0.33
C GLN A 86 0.63 -20.67 -0.58
N GLN A 87 -0.01 -19.97 -1.51
CA GLN A 87 -0.99 -20.61 -2.41
C GLN A 87 -0.31 -21.58 -3.39
N THR A 88 0.89 -21.25 -3.88
CA THR A 88 1.67 -22.16 -4.75
C THR A 88 2.13 -23.41 -4.01
N GLN A 89 2.52 -23.28 -2.74
CA GLN A 89 3.09 -24.40 -1.97
C GLN A 89 2.04 -25.40 -1.48
N GLN A 90 0.79 -24.98 -1.30
CA GLN A 90 -0.31 -25.88 -0.97
C GLN A 90 -0.78 -26.69 -2.20
N ASN A 91 -0.67 -26.12 -3.40
CA ASN A 91 -1.04 -26.80 -4.64
C ASN A 91 0.02 -27.83 -5.08
N ASN A 92 1.28 -27.62 -4.72
CA ASN A 92 2.40 -28.50 -5.09
C ASN A 92 2.66 -29.66 -4.11
N GLN A 93 1.94 -29.73 -2.98
CA GLN A 93 2.03 -30.84 -2.01
C GLN A 93 0.87 -31.85 -2.15
N GLN A 94 -0.06 -31.63 -3.09
CA GLN A 94 -1.19 -32.53 -3.36
C GLN A 94 -1.05 -33.30 -4.70
N GLN A 95 0.10 -33.22 -5.37
CA GLN A 95 0.47 -34.12 -6.48
C GLN A 95 1.58 -35.07 -6.03
#